data_AF-A0ABC9W9R3-F1
#
_entry.id   AF-A0ABC9W9R3-F1
#
_cell.length_a   1.000
_cell.length_b   1.000
_cell.length_c   1.000
_cell.angle_alpha   90.00
_cell.angle_beta   90.00
_cell.angle_gamma   90.00
#
_symmetry.space_group_name_H-M   'P 1'
#
loop_
_entity.id
_entity.type
_entity.pdbx_description
1 polymer ?
#
loop_
_entity_poly.entity_id
_entity_poly.type
_entity_poly.pdbx_seq_one_letter_code
_entity_poly.pdbx_strand_id
1 'polypeptide(L)'
;MTWTRGQSVPSANLLTIQNWEEWPTHQKAATVVQRDVDRLESWAERNLMKFNKGKCRVPHLGRNNPKHQYRSGVDLLGNSSAEKDLGVLVDNKLSISQQCALVAKKASGILGCTEKSVASSQGRLSSLSALPW
;
A
#
# COMPACT_ATOMS: atom_id res chain seq x y z
N MET A 1 -31.82 -16.78 22.30
CA MET A 1 -31.25 -15.91 21.25
C MET A 1 -31.76 -14.50 21.45
N THR A 2 -30.90 -13.48 21.39
CA THR A 2 -31.20 -12.21 20.71
C THR A 2 -29.89 -11.43 20.50
N TRP A 3 -29.37 -11.51 19.27
CA TRP A 3 -28.38 -10.57 18.76
C TRP A 3 -29.08 -9.23 18.57
N THR A 4 -28.69 -8.21 19.35
CA THR A 4 -29.13 -6.84 19.11
C THR A 4 -28.40 -6.28 17.90
N ARG A 5 -29.15 -6.23 16.81
CA ARG A 5 -28.90 -5.46 15.58
C ARG A 5 -28.64 -3.99 15.93
N GLY A 6 -27.53 -3.42 15.49
CA GLY A 6 -27.42 -1.95 15.38
C GLY A 6 -26.19 -1.25 15.93
N GLN A 7 -25.08 -1.93 16.22
CA GLN A 7 -23.78 -1.24 16.25
C GLN A 7 -23.06 -1.53 14.95
N SER A 8 -23.07 -0.54 14.06
CA SER A 8 -22.10 -0.51 12.98
C SER A 8 -20.72 -0.54 13.62
N VAL A 9 -19.93 -1.54 13.24
CA VAL A 9 -18.47 -1.38 13.26
C VAL A 9 -18.21 -0.03 12.58
N PRO A 10 -17.44 0.90 13.16
CA PRO A 10 -17.18 2.18 12.51
C PRO A 10 -16.64 1.87 11.12
N SER A 11 -17.47 2.12 10.11
CA SER A 11 -17.03 2.12 8.73
C SER A 11 -15.94 3.18 8.70
N ALA A 12 -14.69 2.73 8.58
CA ALA A 12 -13.58 3.64 8.39
C ALA A 12 -13.92 4.45 7.13
N ASN A 13 -14.41 5.67 7.33
CA ASN A 13 -14.80 6.55 6.24
C ASN A 13 -13.56 6.76 5.36
N LEU A 14 -13.75 6.74 4.04
CA LEU A 14 -12.69 7.03 3.05
C LEU A 14 -11.98 8.38 3.31
N LEU A 15 -12.64 9.30 4.03
CA LEU A 15 -12.10 10.58 4.48
C LEU A 15 -10.94 10.44 5.48
N THR A 16 -10.94 9.42 6.34
CA THR A 16 -9.85 9.19 7.31
C THR A 16 -8.57 8.69 6.63
N ILE A 17 -8.70 8.10 5.44
CA ILE A 17 -7.57 7.65 4.61
C ILE A 17 -7.03 8.80 3.74
N GLN A 18 -7.79 9.88 3.55
CA GLN A 18 -7.43 10.98 2.65
C GLN A 18 -6.57 12.07 3.31
N ASN A 19 -6.55 12.16 4.65
CA ASN A 19 -5.84 13.27 5.30
C ASN A 19 -4.35 12.95 5.52
N TRP A 20 -3.61 12.81 4.42
CA TRP A 20 -2.14 12.83 4.38
C TRP A 20 -1.61 14.27 4.25
N GLU A 21 -2.39 15.28 4.64
CA GLU A 21 -2.01 16.70 4.54
C GLU A 21 -1.45 17.27 5.85
N GLU A 22 -1.57 16.55 6.97
CA GLU A 22 -0.83 16.85 8.22
C GLU A 22 0.59 16.24 8.23
N TRP A 23 1.29 16.24 7.09
CA TRP A 23 2.72 15.95 7.12
C TRP A 23 3.47 17.11 7.78
N PRO A 24 4.57 16.83 8.51
CA PRO A 24 5.50 17.88 8.91
C PRO A 24 5.84 18.72 7.68
N THR A 25 5.87 20.05 7.81
CA THR A 25 6.30 20.96 6.74
C THR A 25 7.51 20.35 6.03
N HIS A 26 7.53 20.33 4.69
CA HIS A 26 8.49 19.53 3.90
C HIS A 26 9.95 19.59 4.41
N GLN A 27 10.35 20.73 4.97
CA GLN A 27 11.65 20.95 5.62
C GLN A 27 11.90 20.11 6.89
N LYS A 28 10.89 19.93 7.75
CA LYS A 28 10.96 19.10 8.96
C LYS A 28 11.10 17.62 8.59
N ALA A 29 10.40 17.16 7.55
CA ALA A 29 10.51 15.78 7.09
C ALA A 29 11.92 15.47 6.54
N ALA A 30 12.50 16.39 5.76
CA ALA A 30 13.85 16.21 5.21
C ALA A 30 14.93 16.10 6.31
N THR A 31 14.85 16.91 7.35
CA THR A 31 15.84 16.87 8.44
C THR A 31 15.73 15.60 9.30
N VAL A 32 14.53 15.04 9.44
CA VAL A 32 14.34 13.75 10.14
C VAL A 32 14.98 12.61 9.35
N VAL A 33 14.72 12.52 8.04
CA VAL A 33 15.29 11.46 7.19
C VAL A 33 16.81 11.54 7.15
N GLN A 34 17.39 12.74 7.01
CA GLN A 34 18.85 12.90 7.03
C GLN A 34 19.44 12.45 8.37
N ARG A 35 18.82 12.83 9.49
CA ARG A 35 19.26 12.40 10.83
C ARG A 35 19.23 10.87 10.98
N ASP A 36 18.22 10.21 10.42
CA ASP A 36 18.12 8.76 10.50
C ASP A 36 19.19 8.07 9.63
N VAL A 37 19.55 8.65 8.48
CA VAL A 37 20.72 8.22 7.68
C VAL A 37 22.01 8.36 8.49
N ASP A 38 22.24 9.50 9.12
CA ASP A 38 23.43 9.76 9.93
C ASP A 38 23.53 8.77 11.13
N ARG A 39 22.38 8.46 11.74
CA ARG A 39 22.27 7.47 12.82
C ARG A 39 22.59 6.05 12.35
N LEU A 40 22.15 5.67 11.15
CA LEU A 40 22.47 4.37 10.55
C LEU A 40 23.96 4.24 10.24
N GLU A 41 24.57 5.29 9.69
CA GLU A 41 26.02 5.32 9.41
C GLU A 41 26.82 5.21 10.72
N SER A 42 26.48 6.00 11.74
CA SER A 42 27.10 5.92 13.07
C SER A 42 26.89 4.56 13.74
N TRP A 43 25.74 3.92 13.55
CA TRP A 43 25.50 2.58 14.07
C TRP A 43 26.39 1.56 13.37
N ALA A 44 26.55 1.63 12.05
CA ALA A 44 27.43 0.73 11.31
C ALA A 44 28.89 0.87 11.79
N GLU A 45 29.37 2.10 11.97
CA GLU A 45 30.71 2.38 12.51
C GLU A 45 30.92 1.78 13.90
N ARG A 46 29.97 1.99 14.83
CA ARG A 46 30.04 1.42 16.19
C ARG A 46 30.04 -0.11 16.22
N ASN A 47 29.45 -0.74 15.20
CA ASN A 47 29.43 -2.19 15.05
C ASN A 47 30.55 -2.71 14.14
N LEU A 48 31.52 -1.88 13.76
CA LEU A 48 32.63 -2.24 12.87
C LEU A 48 32.18 -2.79 11.52
N MET A 49 31.02 -2.33 11.03
CA MET A 49 30.44 -2.72 9.75
C MET A 49 30.51 -1.58 8.73
N LYS A 50 30.63 -1.93 7.45
CA LYS A 50 30.58 -0.95 6.36
C LYS A 50 29.13 -0.64 6.01
N PHE A 51 28.73 0.62 6.17
CA PHE A 51 27.42 1.07 5.70
C PHE A 51 27.32 0.97 4.16
N ASN A 52 26.31 0.26 3.66
CA ASN A 52 26.13 0.05 2.23
C ASN A 52 25.34 1.18 1.57
N LYS A 53 26.05 2.27 1.26
CA LYS A 53 25.48 3.47 0.64
C LYS A 53 24.78 3.21 -0.69
N GLY A 54 25.28 2.27 -1.51
CA GLY A 54 24.69 1.93 -2.80
C GLY A 54 23.33 1.20 -2.70
N LYS A 55 23.07 0.54 -1.57
CA LYS A 55 21.77 -0.08 -1.28
C LYS A 55 20.82 0.86 -0.54
N CYS A 56 21.32 1.91 0.10
CA CYS A 56 20.48 2.92 0.75
C CYS A 56 19.90 3.87 -0.31
N ARG A 57 18.63 3.64 -0.67
CA ARG A 57 17.89 4.48 -1.61
C ARG A 57 16.75 5.17 -0.88
N VAL A 58 16.55 6.45 -1.16
CA VAL A 58 15.46 7.20 -0.56
C VAL A 58 14.27 7.22 -1.53
N PRO A 59 13.12 6.63 -1.13
CA PRO A 59 11.90 6.74 -1.92
C PRO A 59 11.30 8.14 -1.78
N HIS A 60 11.04 8.82 -2.91
CA HIS A 60 10.35 10.11 -2.91
C HIS A 60 8.85 9.87 -3.09
N LEU A 61 8.12 9.83 -1.98
CA LEU A 61 6.70 9.54 -1.96
C LEU A 61 5.86 10.83 -1.97
N GLY A 62 4.76 10.82 -2.72
CA GLY A 62 3.78 11.89 -2.78
C GLY A 62 4.02 12.88 -3.92
N ARG A 63 2.92 13.44 -4.46
CA ARG A 63 2.95 14.36 -5.61
C ARG A 63 3.67 15.68 -5.31
N ASN A 64 3.61 16.14 -4.06
CA ASN A 64 4.17 17.43 -3.63
C ASN A 64 5.54 17.28 -2.94
N ASN A 65 6.22 16.14 -3.11
CA ASN A 65 7.53 15.95 -2.51
C ASN A 65 8.58 16.79 -3.24
N PRO A 66 9.33 17.67 -2.55
CA PRO A 66 10.37 18.49 -3.19
C PRO A 66 11.59 17.68 -3.65
N LYS A 67 11.61 16.35 -3.44
CA LYS A 67 12.70 15.44 -3.84
C LYS A 67 14.05 15.87 -3.25
N HIS A 68 14.06 16.08 -1.93
CA HIS A 68 15.27 16.46 -1.22
C HIS A 68 16.39 15.42 -1.43
N GLN A 69 17.63 15.91 -1.56
CA GLN A 69 18.80 15.08 -1.76
C GLN A 69 19.44 14.75 -0.40
N TYR A 70 19.67 13.46 -0.15
CA TYR A 70 20.24 12.98 1.10
C TYR A 70 21.67 12.50 0.90
N ARG A 71 22.50 12.64 1.94
CA ARG A 71 23.92 12.27 1.89
C ARG A 71 24.26 11.28 2.99
N SER A 72 25.25 10.44 2.73
CA SER A 72 25.92 9.62 3.75
C SER A 72 27.42 9.95 3.66
N GLY A 73 27.91 10.73 4.61
CA GLY A 73 29.19 11.42 4.50
C GLY A 73 29.26 12.32 3.24
N VAL A 74 30.25 12.08 2.38
CA VAL A 74 30.44 12.82 1.12
C VAL A 74 29.55 12.32 -0.04
N ASP A 75 29.01 11.11 0.09
CA ASP A 75 28.31 10.43 -0.99
C ASP A 75 26.83 10.81 -1.03
N LEU A 76 26.30 11.07 -2.23
CA LEU A 76 24.88 11.29 -2.43
C LEU A 76 24.13 9.95 -2.48
N LEU A 77 23.04 9.84 -1.72
CA LEU A 77 22.19 8.64 -1.75
C LEU A 77 21.35 8.60 -3.02
N GLY A 78 21.17 7.37 -3.53
CA GLY A 78 20.32 7.13 -4.69
C GLY A 78 18.85 7.41 -4.40
N ASN A 79 18.09 7.77 -5.43
CA ASN A 79 16.64 7.87 -5.35
C ASN A 79 15.97 6.60 -5.89
N SER A 80 14.75 6.34 -5.43
CA SER A 80 13.88 5.29 -5.96
C SER A 80 12.50 5.83 -6.27
N SER A 81 11.95 5.44 -7.43
CA SER A 81 10.59 5.81 -7.85
C SER A 81 9.52 4.83 -7.36
N ALA A 82 9.92 3.62 -6.97
CA ALA A 82 9.05 2.62 -6.38
C ALA A 82 9.88 1.67 -5.51
N GLU A 83 9.36 1.33 -4.34
CA GLU A 83 10.00 0.40 -3.40
C GLU A 83 9.09 -0.79 -3.17
N LYS A 84 9.63 -2.00 -3.21
CA LYS A 84 8.87 -3.22 -2.90
C LYS A 84 9.30 -3.74 -1.54
N ASP A 85 8.39 -3.70 -0.58
CA ASP A 85 8.60 -4.24 0.77
C ASP A 85 7.51 -5.25 1.14
N LEU A 86 7.90 -6.40 1.68
CA LEU A 86 7.00 -7.51 2.06
C LEU A 86 5.97 -7.92 0.98
N GLY A 87 6.29 -7.71 -0.31
CA GLY A 87 5.40 -8.00 -1.44
C GLY A 87 4.51 -6.83 -1.89
N VAL A 88 4.50 -5.72 -1.14
CA VAL A 88 3.77 -4.50 -1.46
C VAL A 88 4.70 -3.56 -2.24
N LEU A 89 4.27 -3.14 -3.43
CA LEU A 89 4.95 -2.12 -4.21
C LEU A 89 4.39 -0.75 -3.85
N VAL A 90 5.22 0.12 -3.30
CA VAL A 90 4.91 1.51 -2.99
C VAL A 90 5.54 2.39 -4.06
N ASP A 91 4.71 2.91 -4.96
CA ASP A 91 5.16 3.87 -5.97
C ASP A 91 5.17 5.32 -5.43
N ASN A 92 5.96 6.17 -6.08
CA ASN A 92 6.06 7.59 -5.74
C ASN A 92 4.75 8.38 -5.85
N LYS A 93 3.77 7.90 -6.61
CA LYS A 93 2.46 8.55 -6.75
C LYS A 93 1.53 8.21 -5.59
N LEU A 94 1.84 7.15 -4.83
CA LEU A 94 1.04 6.63 -3.72
C LEU A 94 -0.44 6.48 -4.12
N SER A 95 -0.72 6.01 -5.35
CA SER A 95 -2.10 5.87 -5.79
C SER A 95 -2.75 4.63 -5.19
N ILE A 96 -3.05 4.71 -3.89
CA ILE A 96 -3.88 3.75 -3.16
C ILE A 96 -5.18 3.52 -3.92
N SER A 97 -5.76 4.56 -4.53
CA SER A 97 -6.95 4.45 -5.37
C SER A 97 -6.77 3.54 -6.58
N GLN A 98 -5.59 3.50 -7.21
CA GLN A 98 -5.31 2.59 -8.32
C GLN A 98 -5.18 1.15 -7.81
N GLN A 99 -4.50 0.95 -6.68
CA GLN A 99 -4.38 -0.39 -6.08
C GLN A 99 -5.74 -0.91 -5.60
N CYS A 100 -6.54 -0.06 -4.95
CA CYS A 100 -7.93 -0.36 -4.58
C CYS A 100 -8.79 -0.67 -5.81
N ALA A 101 -8.67 0.11 -6.88
CA ALA A 101 -9.40 -0.15 -8.13
C ALA A 101 -9.00 -1.49 -8.76
N LEU A 102 -7.71 -1.84 -8.73
CA LEU A 102 -7.22 -3.14 -9.23
C LEU A 102 -7.74 -4.31 -8.39
N VAL A 103 -7.71 -4.18 -7.06
CA VAL A 103 -8.25 -5.21 -6.15
C VAL A 103 -9.76 -5.34 -6.32
N ALA A 104 -10.49 -4.23 -6.38
CA ALA A 104 -11.93 -4.21 -6.64
C ALA A 104 -12.26 -4.86 -7.98
N LYS A 105 -11.55 -4.51 -9.06
CA LYS A 105 -11.72 -5.11 -10.39
C LYS A 105 -11.51 -6.63 -10.36
N LYS A 106 -10.49 -7.10 -9.65
CA LYS A 106 -10.24 -8.54 -9.48
C LYS A 106 -11.37 -9.22 -8.69
N ALA A 107 -11.84 -8.60 -7.63
CA ALA A 107 -12.95 -9.11 -6.82
C ALA A 107 -14.26 -9.18 -7.63
N SER A 108 -14.57 -8.17 -8.44
CA SER A 108 -15.73 -8.15 -9.35
C SER A 108 -15.66 -9.28 -10.38
N GLY A 109 -14.47 -9.60 -10.89
CA GLY A 109 -14.27 -10.74 -11.79
C GLY A 109 -14.61 -12.08 -11.13
N ILE A 110 -14.15 -12.28 -9.89
CA ILE A 110 -14.43 -13.51 -9.12
C ILE A 110 -15.92 -13.62 -8.81
N LEU A 111 -16.54 -12.54 -8.33
CA LEU A 111 -17.97 -12.49 -8.04
C LEU A 111 -18.81 -12.87 -9.28
N GLY A 112 -18.50 -12.29 -10.44
CA GLY A 112 -19.19 -12.61 -11.68
C GLY A 112 -19.03 -14.08 -12.12
N CYS A 113 -17.88 -14.70 -11.85
CA CYS A 113 -17.69 -16.14 -12.08
C CYS A 113 -18.56 -17.00 -11.15
N THR A 114 -18.67 -16.61 -9.88
CA THR A 114 -19.52 -17.30 -8.91
C THR A 114 -21.00 -17.19 -9.28
N GLU A 115 -21.47 -16.00 -9.63
CA GLU A 115 -22.86 -15.75 -10.05
C GLU A 115 -23.25 -16.60 -11.27
N LYS A 116 -22.41 -16.65 -12.30
CA LYS A 116 -22.64 -17.50 -13.48
C LYS A 116 -22.68 -18.98 -13.12
N SER A 117 -21.82 -19.43 -12.22
CA SER A 117 -21.78 -20.83 -11.76
C SER A 117 -23.06 -21.20 -11.00
N VAL A 118 -23.54 -20.32 -10.12
CA VAL A 118 -24.81 -20.49 -9.40
C VAL A 118 -26.00 -20.50 -10.37
N ALA A 119 -26.06 -19.54 -11.30
CA ALA A 119 -27.13 -19.46 -12.31
C ALA A 119 -27.18 -20.72 -13.20
N SER A 120 -26.03 -21.25 -13.62
CA SER A 120 -25.96 -22.49 -14.40
C SER A 120 -26.45 -23.72 -13.62
N SER A 121 -26.18 -23.74 -12.31
CA SER A 121 -26.59 -24.83 -11.42
C SER A 121 -28.08 -24.78 -11.15
N GLN A 122 -28.65 -23.57 -10.99
CA GLN A 122 -30.09 -23.38 -10.91
C GLN A 122 -30.78 -23.82 -12.21
N GLY A 123 -30.25 -23.44 -13.38
CA GLY A 123 -30.79 -23.87 -14.67
C GLY A 123 -30.80 -25.40 -14.86
N ARG A 124 -29.73 -26.09 -14.42
CA ARG A 124 -29.67 -27.56 -14.44
C ARG A 124 -30.67 -28.21 -13.49
N LEU A 125 -30.87 -27.65 -12.30
CA LEU A 125 -31.87 -28.15 -11.36
C LEU A 125 -33.29 -27.98 -11.92
N SER A 126 -33.58 -26.83 -12.54
CA SER A 126 -34.84 -26.58 -13.24
C SER A 126 -35.09 -27.57 -14.38
N SER A 127 -34.07 -27.90 -15.17
CA SER A 127 -34.21 -28.86 -16.27
C SER A 127 -34.39 -30.30 -15.78
N LEU A 128 -33.73 -30.69 -14.69
CA LEU A 128 -33.87 -32.01 -14.08
C LEU A 128 -35.25 -32.22 -13.46
N SER A 129 -35.86 -31.17 -12.90
CA SER A 129 -37.24 -31.24 -12.38
C SER A 129 -38.32 -31.25 -13.46
N ALA A 130 -37.98 -30.98 -14.72
CA ALA A 130 -38.91 -30.92 -15.85
C ALA A 130 -38.94 -32.20 -16.71
N LEU A 131 -38.11 -33.19 -16.39
CA LEU A 131 -38.15 -34.49 -17.07
C LEU A 131 -39.33 -35.32 -16.53
N PRO A 132 -40.18 -35.91 -17.39
CA PRO A 132 -41.21 -36.83 -16.94
C PRO A 132 -40.57 -38.13 -16.45
N TRP A 133 -41.01 -38.60 -15.28
CA TRP A 133 -40.69 -39.93 -14.76
C TRP A 133 -41.29 -41.03 -15.63
#